data_AF-A0A162HS70-F1
#
_entry.id   AF-A0A162HS70-F1
#
_cell.length_a   1.000
_cell.length_b   1.000
_cell.length_c   1.000
_cell.angle_alpha   90.00
_cell.angle_beta   90.00
_cell.angle_gamma   90.00
#
_symmetry.space_group_name_H-M   'P 1'
#
loop_
_entity.id
_entity.type
_entity.pdbx_description
1 polymer ?
#
loop_
_entity_poly.entity_id
_entity_poly.type
_entity_poly.pdbx_seq_one_letter_code
_entity_poly.pdbx_strand_id
1 'polypeptide(L)'
;MAEVIEEKWPKGLVASLFFLFIMVLMLAVFAPNPMIDTVMQKERQWSVSLLPQDDLKRIDETTASIYTALVIDSGLKYHISGMFMRSGPSTVDSFEEKVGWWFEYLDSRGVALQKITYQILYRAVLMTYWMPFFAVMAVPAIFAGVMRWQAKRHGFDYSSPFWNNNAVSLMGWGGIMLALSLLAPLPLPPMVVCTALIIILPILLSVLIRNLPKQI
;
A
#
# COMPACT_ATOMS: atom_id res chain seq x y z
N MET A 1 41.51 -3.58 8.13
CA MET A 1 40.65 -2.88 7.14
C MET A 1 39.68 -3.90 6.59
N ALA A 2 38.50 -3.99 7.20
CA ALA A 2 37.43 -4.85 6.73
C ALA A 2 36.54 -3.97 5.84
N GLU A 3 36.50 -4.30 4.55
CA GLU A 3 35.57 -3.68 3.62
C GLU A 3 34.15 -3.94 4.12
N VAL A 4 33.48 -2.86 4.48
CA VAL A 4 32.05 -2.84 4.77
C VAL A 4 31.37 -3.34 3.50
N ILE A 5 30.72 -4.50 3.61
CA ILE A 5 29.83 -5.02 2.58
C ILE A 5 28.75 -3.96 2.40
N GLU A 6 28.90 -3.11 1.39
CA GLU A 6 27.85 -2.23 0.90
C GLU A 6 26.75 -3.15 0.37
N GLU A 7 25.78 -3.46 1.23
CA GLU A 7 24.53 -4.11 0.87
C GLU A 7 23.75 -3.13 -0.02
N LYS A 8 24.14 -3.09 -1.29
CA LYS A 8 23.44 -2.34 -2.33
C LYS A 8 22.11 -3.04 -2.54
N TRP A 9 21.10 -2.52 -1.84
CA TRP A 9 19.70 -2.81 -2.11
C TRP A 9 19.48 -2.91 -3.63
N PRO A 10 18.75 -3.94 -4.13
CA PRO A 10 18.54 -4.11 -5.55
C PRO A 10 18.02 -2.79 -6.12
N LYS A 11 18.71 -2.23 -7.12
CA LYS A 11 18.47 -0.86 -7.63
C LYS A 11 17.00 -0.61 -7.97
N GLY A 12 16.28 -1.65 -8.39
CA GLY A 12 14.83 -1.60 -8.65
C GLY A 12 13.96 -1.38 -7.40
N LEU A 13 14.34 -1.93 -6.25
CA LEU A 13 13.61 -1.80 -4.98
C LEU A 13 13.77 -0.40 -4.40
N VAL A 14 15.00 0.14 -4.41
CA VAL A 14 15.28 1.53 -4.04
C VAL A 14 14.56 2.50 -4.98
N ALA A 15 14.62 2.27 -6.29
CA ALA A 15 13.90 3.08 -7.27
C ALA A 15 12.37 3.03 -7.06
N SER A 16 11.82 1.86 -6.71
CA SER A 16 10.39 1.69 -6.43
C SER A 16 9.97 2.40 -5.14
N LEU A 17 10.76 2.31 -4.08
CA LEU A 17 10.52 3.02 -2.81
C LEU A 17 10.61 4.54 -3.00
N PHE A 18 11.61 5.01 -3.76
CA PHE A 18 11.75 6.42 -4.08
C PHE A 18 10.60 6.93 -4.97
N PHE A 19 10.19 6.12 -5.95
CA PHE A 19 9.02 6.40 -6.77
C PHE A 19 7.73 6.48 -5.93
N LEU A 20 7.50 5.53 -5.01
CA LEU A 20 6.38 5.53 -4.07
C LEU A 20 6.38 6.80 -3.20
N PHE A 21 7.53 7.16 -2.65
CA PHE A 21 7.70 8.36 -1.83
C PHE A 21 7.40 9.64 -2.63
N ILE A 22 7.93 9.76 -3.85
CA ILE A 22 7.60 10.87 -4.76
C ILE A 22 6.10 10.88 -5.05
N MET A 23 5.48 9.71 -5.25
CA MET A 23 4.05 9.62 -5.53
C MET A 23 3.22 10.18 -4.37
N VAL A 24 3.58 9.85 -3.12
CA VAL A 24 2.95 10.40 -1.91
C VAL A 24 3.11 11.93 -1.86
N LEU A 25 4.32 12.43 -2.11
CA LEU A 25 4.59 13.87 -2.12
C LEU A 25 3.82 14.59 -3.23
N MET A 26 3.77 14.02 -4.44
CA MET A 26 2.99 14.56 -5.54
C MET A 26 1.50 14.57 -5.20
N LEU A 27 0.99 13.51 -4.57
CA LEU A 27 -0.39 13.47 -4.09
C LEU A 27 -0.66 14.56 -3.06
N ALA A 28 0.21 14.71 -2.06
CA ALA A 28 0.05 15.74 -1.03
C ALA A 28 0.10 17.16 -1.59
N VAL A 29 0.93 17.42 -2.60
CA VAL A 29 1.09 18.74 -3.22
C VAL A 29 -0.01 19.04 -4.24
N PHE A 30 -0.30 18.11 -5.15
CA PHE A 30 -1.16 18.37 -6.31
C PHE A 30 -2.62 17.94 -6.12
N ALA A 31 -2.94 17.00 -5.23
CA ALA A 31 -4.32 16.53 -5.09
C ALA A 31 -5.16 17.57 -4.31
N PRO A 32 -6.26 18.10 -4.88
CA PRO A 32 -7.13 19.00 -4.14
C PRO A 32 -7.95 18.21 -3.10
N ASN A 33 -8.18 18.79 -1.93
CA ASN A 33 -8.94 18.15 -0.84
C ASN A 33 -10.29 17.53 -1.26
N PRO A 34 -11.13 18.19 -2.10
CA PRO A 34 -12.38 17.61 -2.57
C PRO A 34 -12.21 16.31 -3.37
N MET A 35 -11.10 16.15 -4.09
CA MET A 35 -10.81 14.92 -4.82
C MET A 35 -10.54 13.77 -3.85
N ILE A 36 -9.76 14.02 -2.80
CA ILE A 36 -9.45 13.03 -1.76
C ILE A 36 -10.74 12.63 -1.04
N ASP A 37 -11.59 13.61 -0.69
CA ASP A 37 -12.87 13.35 -0.03
C ASP A 37 -13.78 12.48 -0.90
N THR A 38 -13.84 12.77 -2.20
CA THR A 38 -14.63 11.98 -3.17
C THR A 38 -14.13 10.53 -3.25
N VAL A 39 -12.81 10.32 -3.24
CA VAL A 39 -12.20 8.99 -3.25
C VAL A 39 -12.56 8.23 -1.98
N MET A 40 -12.38 8.86 -0.81
CA MET A 40 -12.69 8.26 0.49
C MET A 40 -14.16 7.87 0.57
N GLN A 41 -15.07 8.78 0.21
CA GLN A 41 -16.51 8.53 0.23
C GLN A 41 -16.92 7.38 -0.69
N LYS A 42 -16.42 7.35 -1.93
CA LYS A 42 -16.72 6.27 -2.88
C LYS A 42 -16.23 4.91 -2.38
N GLU A 43 -15.01 4.84 -1.84
CA GLU A 43 -14.50 3.58 -1.31
C GLU A 43 -15.29 3.11 -0.08
N ARG A 44 -15.64 4.01 0.84
CA ARG A 44 -16.51 3.66 1.97
C ARG A 44 -17.89 3.18 1.50
N GLN A 45 -18.49 3.81 0.50
CA GLN A 45 -19.77 3.37 -0.08
C GLN A 45 -19.68 1.95 -0.64
N TRP A 46 -18.60 1.63 -1.38
CA TRP A 46 -18.40 0.27 -1.87
C TRP A 46 -18.17 -0.73 -0.73
N SER A 47 -17.43 -0.36 0.31
CA SER A 47 -17.24 -1.21 1.48
C SER A 47 -18.57 -1.49 2.20
N VAL A 48 -19.45 -0.49 2.34
CA VAL A 48 -20.82 -0.65 2.90
C VAL A 48 -21.66 -1.64 2.09
N SER A 49 -21.50 -1.66 0.77
CA SER A 49 -22.22 -2.61 -0.09
C SER A 49 -21.69 -4.05 -0.01
N LEU A 50 -20.46 -4.24 0.47
CA LEU A 50 -19.76 -5.53 0.43
C LEU A 50 -19.70 -6.22 1.80
N LEU A 51 -19.53 -5.46 2.87
CA LEU A 51 -19.24 -5.97 4.21
C LEU A 51 -20.39 -5.69 5.19
N PRO A 52 -20.62 -6.58 6.17
CA PRO A 52 -21.52 -6.30 7.29
C PRO A 52 -21.09 -5.05 8.07
N GLN A 53 -22.06 -4.33 8.64
CA GLN A 53 -21.79 -3.09 9.37
C GLN A 53 -20.85 -3.27 10.57
N ASP A 54 -20.92 -4.41 11.26
CA ASP A 54 -20.06 -4.71 12.40
C ASP A 54 -18.58 -4.85 11.99
N ASP A 55 -18.32 -5.45 10.83
CA ASP A 55 -16.95 -5.60 10.31
C ASP A 55 -16.40 -4.28 9.79
N LEU A 56 -17.25 -3.44 9.17
CA LEU A 56 -16.86 -2.10 8.77
C LEU A 56 -16.48 -1.23 9.98
N LYS A 57 -17.28 -1.31 11.04
CA LYS A 57 -16.98 -0.61 12.30
C LYS A 57 -15.64 -1.04 12.87
N ARG A 58 -15.35 -2.35 12.88
CA ARG A 58 -14.04 -2.87 13.32
C ARG A 58 -12.89 -2.35 12.45
N ILE A 59 -13.06 -2.29 11.13
CA ILE A 59 -12.04 -1.75 10.21
C ILE A 59 -11.79 -0.28 10.49
N ASP A 60 -12.85 0.52 10.66
CA ASP A 60 -12.73 1.96 10.94
C ASP A 60 -12.11 2.22 12.33
N GLU A 61 -12.51 1.46 13.36
CA GLU A 61 -11.93 1.53 14.72
C GLU A 61 -10.44 1.13 14.73
N THR A 62 -10.09 0.05 14.02
CA THR A 62 -8.69 -0.39 13.89
C THR A 62 -7.86 0.65 13.15
N THR A 63 -8.40 1.22 12.08
CA THR A 63 -7.75 2.30 11.33
C THR A 63 -7.52 3.54 12.21
N ALA A 64 -8.54 3.95 12.97
CA ALA A 64 -8.45 5.08 13.88
C ALA A 64 -7.43 4.84 15.01
N SER A 65 -7.40 3.64 15.58
CA SER A 65 -6.42 3.25 16.61
C SER A 65 -4.99 3.31 16.08
N ILE A 66 -4.72 2.69 14.92
CA ILE A 66 -3.41 2.71 14.28
C ILE A 66 -3.00 4.14 13.91
N TYR A 67 -3.90 4.94 13.35
CA TYR A 67 -3.62 6.33 13.02
C TYR A 67 -3.31 7.16 14.26
N THR A 68 -4.05 6.95 15.35
CA THR A 68 -3.82 7.65 16.63
C THR A 68 -2.43 7.30 17.17
N ALA A 69 -2.10 6.01 17.25
CA ALA A 69 -0.79 5.56 17.72
C ALA A 69 0.37 6.07 16.84
N LEU A 70 0.23 6.03 15.50
CA LEU A 70 1.31 6.39 14.58
C LEU A 70 1.48 7.90 14.35
N VAL A 71 0.40 8.68 14.37
CA VAL A 71 0.41 10.09 13.95
C VAL A 71 0.13 11.06 15.08
N ILE A 72 -0.78 10.70 16.00
CA ILE A 72 -1.20 11.58 17.10
C ILE A 72 -0.26 11.40 18.30
N ASP A 73 -0.14 10.17 18.79
CA ASP A 73 0.63 9.84 20.01
C ASP A 73 2.14 9.91 19.78
N SER A 74 2.60 9.70 18.55
CA SER A 74 4.01 9.88 18.17
C SER A 74 4.49 11.34 18.22
N GLY A 75 3.58 12.30 18.46
CA GLY A 75 3.89 13.73 18.44
C GLY A 75 4.22 14.27 17.06
N LEU A 76 4.06 13.46 16.00
CA LEU A 76 4.30 13.85 14.61
C LEU A 76 3.37 15.00 14.21
N LYS A 77 2.09 14.95 14.63
CA LYS A 77 1.14 16.04 14.44
C LYS A 77 1.63 17.36 15.07
N TYR A 78 2.18 17.30 16.29
CA TYR A 78 2.69 18.48 17.01
C TYR A 78 3.96 19.07 16.35
N HIS A 79 4.88 18.21 15.89
CA HIS A 79 6.09 18.64 15.19
C HIS A 79 5.79 19.22 13.80
N ILE A 80 4.85 18.62 13.05
CA ILE A 80 4.41 19.13 11.75
C ILE A 80 3.65 20.45 11.94
N SER A 81 2.70 20.53 12.88
CA SER A 81 1.99 21.78 13.15
C SER A 81 2.93 22.88 13.64
N GLY A 82 3.93 22.56 14.46
CA GLY A 82 4.92 23.54 14.92
C GLY A 82 5.91 24.02 13.85
N MET A 83 6.16 23.23 12.79
CA MET A 83 6.94 23.66 11.63
C MET A 83 6.15 24.52 10.65
N PHE A 84 4.84 24.27 10.49
CA PHE A 84 3.99 24.96 9.50
C PHE A 84 3.14 26.11 10.07
N MET A 85 2.79 26.08 11.37
CA MET A 85 2.04 27.15 12.06
C MET A 85 2.97 28.02 12.90
N ARG A 86 2.92 29.33 12.70
CA ARG A 86 3.66 30.29 13.53
C ARG A 86 2.86 30.64 14.78
N SER A 87 3.40 30.30 15.95
CA SER A 87 3.19 31.08 17.18
C SER A 87 4.12 32.30 17.14
N GLY A 88 3.58 33.51 17.02
CA GLY A 88 4.36 34.75 17.17
C GLY A 88 3.51 36.01 16.94
N PRO A 89 3.64 37.05 17.80
CA PRO A 89 2.80 38.24 17.74
C PRO A 89 3.20 39.20 16.61
N SER A 90 2.18 39.65 15.87
CA SER A 90 2.06 40.87 15.05
C SER A 90 3.34 41.70 14.79
N THR A 91 3.86 41.74 13.56
CA THR A 91 4.57 42.94 13.06
C THR A 91 4.79 43.13 11.55
N VAL A 92 4.12 42.42 10.61
CA VAL A 92 4.33 42.74 9.17
C VAL A 92 3.08 42.55 8.30
N ASP A 93 2.06 43.37 8.53
CA ASP A 93 0.75 43.32 7.85
C ASP A 93 0.84 43.36 6.30
N SER A 94 1.84 44.05 5.73
CA SER A 94 1.98 44.17 4.26
C SER A 94 2.69 42.99 3.57
N PHE A 95 3.42 42.17 4.33
CA PHE A 95 4.04 40.94 3.85
C PHE A 95 3.09 39.75 4.10
N GLU A 96 2.34 39.76 5.20
CA GLU A 96 1.28 38.78 5.47
C GLU A 96 0.14 38.84 4.45
N GLU A 97 -0.29 40.03 3.99
CA GLU A 97 -1.34 40.15 2.97
C GLU A 97 -0.92 39.57 1.60
N LYS A 98 0.37 39.69 1.23
CA LYS A 98 0.90 39.15 -0.03
C LYS A 98 1.26 37.67 0.01
N VAL A 99 1.47 37.10 1.20
CA VAL A 99 1.92 35.72 1.41
C VAL A 99 0.87 34.88 2.15
N GLY A 100 -0.26 35.46 2.55
CA GLY A 100 -1.36 34.75 3.23
C GLY A 100 -1.90 33.56 2.44
N TRP A 101 -2.00 33.68 1.12
CA TRP A 101 -2.39 32.57 0.24
C TRP A 101 -1.43 31.37 0.32
N TRP A 102 -0.16 31.59 0.62
CA TRP A 102 0.85 30.53 0.78
C TRP A 102 0.65 29.77 2.10
N PHE A 103 0.31 30.47 3.18
CA PHE A 103 0.00 29.84 4.48
C PHE A 103 -1.33 29.09 4.44
N GLU A 104 -2.38 29.65 3.82
CA GLU A 104 -3.64 28.95 3.56
C GLU A 104 -3.43 27.71 2.68
N TYR A 105 -2.57 27.83 1.65
CA TYR A 105 -2.19 26.70 0.83
C TYR A 105 -1.50 25.61 1.67
N LEU A 106 -0.50 25.95 2.48
CA LEU A 106 0.21 25.00 3.34
C LEU A 106 -0.71 24.31 4.36
N ASP A 107 -1.62 25.05 5.00
CA ASP A 107 -2.61 24.46 5.91
C ASP A 107 -3.54 23.49 5.18
N SER A 108 -4.01 23.87 3.99
CA SER A 108 -4.81 22.98 3.13
C SER A 108 -4.06 21.69 2.76
N ARG A 109 -2.73 21.77 2.57
CA ARG A 109 -1.88 20.60 2.29
C ARG A 109 -1.67 19.74 3.53
N GLY A 110 -1.53 20.34 4.71
CA GLY A 110 -1.47 19.62 5.98
C GLY A 110 -2.68 18.73 6.19
N VAL A 111 -3.88 19.25 5.91
CA VAL A 111 -5.14 18.49 5.93
C VAL A 111 -5.14 17.38 4.87
N ALA A 112 -4.69 17.67 3.65
CA ALA A 112 -4.62 16.68 2.58
C ALA A 112 -3.70 15.50 2.94
N LEU A 113 -2.55 15.78 3.54
CA LEU A 113 -1.56 14.78 3.95
C LEU A 113 -2.13 13.87 5.06
N GLN A 114 -2.87 14.43 6.02
CA GLN A 114 -3.59 13.65 7.03
C GLN A 114 -4.65 12.73 6.40
N LYS A 115 -5.45 13.25 5.46
CA LYS A 115 -6.48 12.46 4.75
C LYS A 115 -5.86 11.33 3.93
N ILE A 116 -4.79 11.61 3.18
CA ILE A 116 -4.05 10.61 2.40
C ILE A 116 -3.48 9.53 3.33
N THR A 117 -2.84 9.93 4.44
CA THR A 117 -2.29 9.00 5.42
C THR A 117 -3.38 8.09 6.00
N TYR A 118 -4.50 8.68 6.42
CA TYR A 118 -5.64 7.93 6.95
C TYR A 118 -6.21 6.95 5.91
N GLN A 119 -6.31 7.39 4.65
CA GLN A 119 -6.82 6.56 3.55
C GLN A 119 -5.87 5.38 3.22
N ILE A 120 -4.56 5.59 3.26
CA ILE A 120 -3.56 4.51 3.10
C ILE A 120 -3.72 3.48 4.22
N LEU A 121 -3.83 3.95 5.48
CA LEU A 121 -4.04 3.06 6.62
C LEU A 121 -5.34 2.27 6.49
N TYR A 122 -6.43 2.92 6.09
CA TYR A 122 -7.69 2.22 5.86
C TYR A 122 -7.55 1.10 4.83
N ARG A 123 -6.92 1.39 3.68
CA ARG A 123 -6.71 0.38 2.64
C ARG A 123 -5.81 -0.76 3.13
N ALA A 124 -4.82 -0.47 3.96
CA ALA A 124 -3.96 -1.47 4.58
C ALA A 124 -4.74 -2.35 5.57
N VAL A 125 -5.56 -1.77 6.45
CA VAL A 125 -6.42 -2.52 7.39
C VAL A 125 -7.42 -3.37 6.62
N LEU A 126 -8.08 -2.82 5.60
CA LEU A 126 -8.98 -3.56 4.72
C LEU A 126 -8.26 -4.72 4.02
N MET A 127 -7.02 -4.53 3.57
CA MET A 127 -6.20 -5.61 3.01
C MET A 127 -5.92 -6.71 4.05
N THR A 128 -5.62 -6.34 5.30
CA THR A 128 -5.42 -7.32 6.37
C THR A 128 -6.68 -8.10 6.72
N TYR A 129 -7.87 -7.49 6.61
CA TYR A 129 -9.14 -8.19 6.79
C TYR A 129 -9.30 -9.37 5.82
N TRP A 130 -8.74 -9.29 4.60
CA TRP A 130 -8.80 -10.37 3.62
C TRP A 130 -7.71 -11.44 3.78
N MET A 131 -6.71 -11.23 4.64
CA MET A 131 -5.60 -12.17 4.83
C MET A 131 -6.02 -13.56 5.30
N PRO A 132 -7.01 -13.75 6.20
CA PRO A 132 -7.50 -15.08 6.55
C PRO A 132 -8.05 -15.85 5.34
N PHE A 133 -8.80 -15.18 4.47
CA PHE A 133 -9.33 -15.79 3.23
C PHE A 133 -8.22 -16.11 2.23
N PHE A 134 -7.24 -15.21 2.11
CA PHE A 134 -6.03 -15.49 1.34
C PHE A 134 -5.34 -16.75 1.86
N ALA A 135 -5.16 -16.92 3.16
CA ALA A 135 -4.53 -18.10 3.74
C ALA A 135 -5.27 -19.39 3.39
N VAL A 136 -6.61 -19.38 3.48
CA VAL A 136 -7.47 -20.53 3.10
C VAL A 136 -7.27 -20.95 1.65
N MET A 137 -7.05 -19.99 0.73
CA MET A 137 -6.81 -20.29 -0.69
C MET A 137 -5.34 -20.58 -1.00
N ALA A 138 -4.41 -19.91 -0.33
CA ALA A 138 -2.98 -20.04 -0.55
C ALA A 138 -2.46 -21.40 -0.10
N VAL A 139 -2.92 -21.92 1.05
CA VAL A 139 -2.47 -23.22 1.58
C VAL A 139 -2.68 -24.38 0.59
N PRO A 140 -3.89 -24.65 0.06
CA PRO A 140 -4.08 -25.72 -0.91
C PRO A 140 -3.38 -25.44 -2.24
N ALA A 141 -3.29 -24.18 -2.68
CA ALA A 141 -2.59 -23.80 -3.91
C ALA A 141 -1.08 -24.08 -3.83
N ILE A 142 -0.47 -23.74 -2.69
CA ILE A 142 0.93 -24.04 -2.35
C ILE A 142 1.12 -25.56 -2.30
N PHE A 143 0.27 -26.28 -1.55
CA PHE A 143 0.35 -27.74 -1.45
C PHE A 143 0.28 -28.42 -2.82
N ALA A 144 -0.67 -28.02 -3.68
CA ALA A 144 -0.79 -28.54 -5.04
C ALA A 144 0.44 -28.22 -5.90
N GLY A 145 1.02 -27.02 -5.74
CA GLY A 145 2.27 -26.63 -6.39
C GLY A 145 3.43 -27.53 -5.97
N VAL A 146 3.59 -27.75 -4.66
CA VAL A 146 4.64 -28.62 -4.08
C VAL A 146 4.47 -30.06 -4.57
N MET A 147 3.27 -30.63 -4.54
CA MET A 147 3.03 -32.01 -5.00
C MET A 147 3.39 -32.19 -6.47
N ARG A 148 3.06 -31.21 -7.33
CA ARG A 148 3.42 -31.24 -8.75
C ARG A 148 4.93 -31.09 -8.97
N TRP A 149 5.60 -30.28 -8.15
CA TRP A 149 7.05 -30.15 -8.19
C TRP A 149 7.75 -31.45 -7.75
N GLN A 150 7.26 -32.11 -6.71
CA GLN A 150 7.77 -33.42 -6.27
C GLN A 150 7.55 -34.50 -7.32
N ALA A 151 6.35 -34.59 -7.90
CA ALA A 151 6.08 -35.52 -9.00
C ALA A 151 7.04 -35.31 -10.18
N LYS A 152 7.33 -34.04 -10.51
CA LYS A 152 8.31 -33.68 -11.54
C LYS A 152 9.74 -34.11 -11.18
N ARG A 153 10.14 -34.08 -9.91
CA ARG A 153 11.47 -34.57 -9.49
C ARG A 153 11.65 -36.07 -9.76
N HIS A 154 10.60 -36.86 -9.56
CA HIS A 154 10.63 -38.31 -9.78
C HIS A 154 10.32 -38.73 -11.23
N GLY A 155 9.87 -37.81 -12.08
CA GLY A 155 9.58 -38.05 -13.49
C GLY A 155 10.58 -37.41 -14.46
N PHE A 156 10.39 -37.67 -15.75
CA PHE A 156 11.17 -37.06 -16.84
C PHE A 156 10.63 -35.68 -17.27
N ASP A 157 9.63 -35.14 -16.59
CA ASP A 157 9.05 -33.83 -16.91
C ASP A 157 10.04 -32.69 -16.69
N TYR A 158 10.02 -31.70 -17.60
CA TYR A 158 10.87 -30.51 -17.54
C TYR A 158 10.12 -29.28 -17.03
N SER A 159 10.79 -28.40 -16.29
CA SER A 159 10.31 -27.05 -15.98
C SER A 159 10.37 -26.20 -17.24
N SER A 160 9.24 -25.59 -17.60
CA SER A 160 9.21 -24.62 -18.69
C SER A 160 9.85 -23.32 -18.21
N PRO A 161 10.98 -22.88 -18.81
CA PRO A 161 11.63 -21.62 -18.43
C PRO A 161 10.71 -20.41 -18.65
N PHE A 162 9.83 -20.48 -19.66
CA PHE A 162 8.84 -19.46 -19.96
C PHE A 162 7.90 -19.21 -18.78
N TRP A 163 7.30 -20.28 -18.23
CA TRP A 163 6.36 -20.16 -17.12
C TRP A 163 7.04 -19.79 -15.81
N ASN A 164 8.27 -20.25 -15.56
CA ASN A 164 9.00 -19.89 -14.35
C ASN A 164 9.38 -18.40 -14.35
N ASN A 165 10.00 -17.92 -15.43
CA ASN A 165 10.42 -16.52 -15.53
C ASN A 165 9.22 -15.56 -15.54
N ASN A 166 8.14 -15.93 -16.25
CA ASN A 166 6.93 -15.10 -16.27
C ASN A 166 6.19 -15.13 -14.93
N ALA A 167 6.13 -16.27 -14.22
CA ALA A 167 5.50 -16.34 -12.90
C ALA A 167 6.25 -15.50 -11.86
N VAL A 168 7.59 -15.52 -11.86
CA VAL A 168 8.41 -14.68 -10.99
C VAL A 168 8.20 -13.20 -11.30
N SER A 169 8.21 -12.82 -12.58
CA SER A 169 7.93 -11.44 -13.01
C SER A 169 6.51 -11.00 -12.61
N LEU A 170 5.49 -11.82 -12.87
CA LEU A 170 4.10 -11.53 -12.52
C LEU A 170 3.89 -11.45 -11.00
N MET A 171 4.58 -12.27 -10.22
CA MET A 171 4.55 -12.21 -8.75
C MET A 171 5.16 -10.90 -8.25
N GLY A 172 6.30 -10.50 -8.82
CA GLY A 172 6.95 -9.22 -8.53
C GLY A 172 6.05 -8.03 -8.88
N TRP A 173 5.51 -7.99 -10.10
CA TRP A 173 4.56 -6.97 -10.52
C TRP A 173 3.27 -6.97 -9.69
N GLY A 174 2.76 -8.14 -9.31
CA GLY A 174 1.59 -8.28 -8.45
C GLY A 174 1.81 -7.64 -7.07
N GLY A 175 2.97 -7.90 -6.45
CA GLY A 175 3.36 -7.27 -5.18
C GLY A 175 3.49 -5.75 -5.29
N ILE A 176 4.14 -5.26 -6.36
CA ILE A 176 4.26 -3.81 -6.63
C ILE A 176 2.89 -3.18 -6.84
N MET A 177 2.00 -3.80 -7.61
CA MET A 177 0.66 -3.28 -7.88
C MET A 177 -0.21 -3.27 -6.63
N LEU A 178 -0.09 -4.26 -5.74
CA LEU A 178 -0.75 -4.24 -4.44
C LEU A 178 -0.24 -3.09 -3.57
N ALA A 179 1.06 -2.84 -3.52
CA ALA A 179 1.61 -1.70 -2.80
C ALA A 179 1.14 -0.36 -3.39
N LEU A 180 1.15 -0.22 -4.72
CA LEU A 180 0.63 0.95 -5.42
C LEU A 180 -0.87 1.15 -5.21
N SER A 181 -1.64 0.07 -5.04
CA SER A 181 -3.07 0.16 -4.77
C SER A 181 -3.38 0.91 -3.47
N LEU A 182 -2.52 0.77 -2.44
CA LEU A 182 -2.67 1.51 -1.19
C LEU A 182 -2.55 3.02 -1.41
N LEU A 183 -1.76 3.42 -2.40
CA LEU A 183 -1.37 4.81 -2.68
C LEU A 183 -2.10 5.42 -3.87
N ALA A 184 -2.95 4.66 -4.54
CA ALA A 184 -3.61 5.12 -5.74
C ALA A 184 -4.50 6.36 -5.45
N PRO A 185 -4.35 7.46 -6.23
CA PRO A 185 -5.15 8.68 -6.08
C PRO A 185 -6.62 8.50 -6.52
N LEU A 186 -6.95 7.32 -7.05
CA LEU A 186 -8.25 7.00 -7.62
C LEU A 186 -9.02 6.07 -6.69
N PRO A 187 -10.37 6.13 -6.71
CA PRO A 187 -11.17 5.22 -5.93
C PRO A 187 -11.01 3.80 -6.47
N LEU A 188 -10.55 2.89 -5.62
CA LEU A 188 -10.36 1.49 -5.94
C LEU A 188 -11.49 0.65 -5.36
N PRO A 189 -12.24 -0.09 -6.18
CA PRO A 189 -13.24 -1.02 -5.68
C PRO A 189 -12.58 -2.09 -4.80
N PRO A 190 -13.05 -2.30 -3.55
CA PRO A 190 -12.53 -3.33 -2.67
C PRO A 190 -12.44 -4.71 -3.35
N MET A 191 -13.44 -5.05 -4.17
CA MET A 191 -13.52 -6.30 -4.93
C MET A 191 -12.30 -6.58 -5.82
N VAL A 192 -11.68 -5.55 -6.41
CA VAL A 192 -10.50 -5.73 -7.26
C VAL A 192 -9.32 -6.21 -6.42
N VAL A 193 -9.11 -5.57 -5.27
CA VAL A 193 -8.06 -5.94 -4.31
C VAL A 193 -8.32 -7.33 -3.75
N CYS A 194 -9.58 -7.64 -3.40
CA CYS A 194 -10.00 -8.97 -2.92
C CYS A 194 -9.68 -10.06 -3.95
N THR A 195 -10.06 -9.84 -5.21
CA THR A 195 -9.86 -10.80 -6.30
C THR A 195 -8.37 -11.04 -6.54
N ALA A 196 -7.57 -9.98 -6.54
CA ALA A 196 -6.12 -10.07 -6.70
C ALA A 196 -5.49 -10.90 -5.57
N LEU A 197 -5.85 -10.61 -4.31
CA LEU A 197 -5.32 -11.29 -3.14
C LEU A 197 -5.78 -12.75 -3.06
N ILE A 198 -7.08 -13.02 -3.16
CA ILE A 198 -7.66 -14.33 -2.84
C ILE A 198 -7.55 -15.32 -4.00
N ILE A 199 -7.53 -14.84 -5.24
CA ILE A 199 -7.57 -15.71 -6.43
C ILE A 199 -6.23 -15.66 -7.17
N ILE A 200 -5.84 -14.48 -7.65
CA ILE A 200 -4.69 -14.34 -8.56
C ILE A 200 -3.39 -14.74 -7.86
N LEU A 201 -3.17 -14.25 -6.64
CA LEU A 201 -1.92 -14.47 -5.92
C LEU A 201 -1.68 -15.94 -5.54
N PRO A 202 -2.66 -16.70 -5.01
CA PRO A 202 -2.53 -18.14 -4.79
C PRO A 202 -2.25 -18.94 -6.07
N ILE A 203 -2.88 -18.57 -7.20
CA ILE A 203 -2.63 -19.23 -8.49
C ILE A 203 -1.19 -18.99 -8.93
N LEU A 204 -0.71 -17.74 -8.87
CA LEU A 204 0.67 -17.39 -9.21
C LEU A 204 1.68 -18.13 -8.32
N LEU A 205 1.42 -18.21 -7.01
CA LEU A 205 2.22 -19.00 -6.07
C LEU A 205 2.30 -20.47 -6.48
N SER A 206 1.15 -21.09 -6.82
CA SER A 206 1.11 -22.49 -7.26
C SER A 206 1.91 -22.72 -8.55
N VAL A 207 1.78 -21.81 -9.52
CA VAL A 207 2.52 -21.88 -10.80
C VAL A 207 4.02 -21.71 -10.59
N LEU A 208 4.42 -20.79 -9.71
CA LEU A 208 5.83 -20.55 -9.37
C LEU A 208 6.43 -21.80 -8.73
N ILE A 209 5.78 -22.33 -7.68
CA ILE A 209 6.27 -23.52 -6.96
C ILE A 209 6.35 -24.73 -7.90
N ARG A 210 5.33 -24.99 -8.72
CA ARG A 210 5.32 -26.10 -9.69
C ARG A 210 6.49 -26.04 -10.69
N ASN A 211 6.98 -24.84 -11.02
CA ASN A 211 8.01 -24.62 -12.03
C ASN A 211 9.40 -24.37 -11.46
N LEU A 212 9.59 -24.53 -10.14
CA LEU A 212 10.90 -24.47 -9.52
C LEU A 212 11.85 -25.49 -10.18
N PRO A 213 13.14 -25.14 -10.36
CA PRO A 213 14.12 -26.02 -10.95
C PRO A 213 14.29 -27.31 -10.12
N LYS A 214 14.63 -28.41 -10.79
CA LYS A 214 15.08 -29.62 -10.10
C LYS A 214 16.43 -29.28 -9.46
N GLN A 215 16.51 -29.33 -8.13
CA GLN A 215 17.78 -29.45 -7.44
C GLN A 215 18.04 -30.96 -7.35
N ILE A 216 19.11 -31.40 -8.02
CA ILE A 216 19.60 -32.78 -8.06
C ILE A 216 20.43 -33.00 -6.79
#